data_AF-A0A933KV57-F1
#
_entry.id   AF-A0A933KV57-F1
#
_cell.length_a   1.000
_cell.length_b   1.000
_cell.length_c   1.000
_cell.angle_alpha   90.00
_cell.angle_beta   90.00
_cell.angle_gamma   90.00
#
_symmetry.space_group_name_H-M   'P 1'
#
loop_
_entity.id
_entity.type
_entity.pdbx_description
1 polymer ?
#
loop_
_entity_poly.entity_id
_entity_poly.type
_entity_poly.pdbx_seq_one_letter_code
_entity_poly.pdbx_strand_id
1 'polypeptide(L)'
;MKHGLLLFTLLLIVSAPVFAQTAPPLRVRAGERDVHLLAADLARLPRRTVVTADGGRTIQFEGVRLADLLAQAGVTFGQTLRGPRLATYVLARAGDGYQVVFALPEIDPDFAADEVIVADRQDGAPLAAGEGPLRVVAAGDKRHARWVRGVTALEIHSATEQP
;
A
#
# COMPACT_ATOMS: atom_id res chain seq x y z
N MET A 1 14.22 -73.25 7.23
CA MET A 1 14.81 -72.12 8.00
C MET A 1 15.38 -71.12 7.02
N LYS A 2 14.87 -69.88 7.04
CA LYS A 2 15.46 -68.58 6.61
C LYS A 2 14.31 -67.64 6.22
N HIS A 3 13.80 -66.92 7.22
CA HIS A 3 12.83 -65.83 7.03
C HIS A 3 13.53 -64.64 6.36
N GLY A 4 13.01 -64.19 5.22
CA GLY A 4 13.43 -62.94 4.58
C GLY A 4 12.79 -61.76 5.31
N LEU A 5 13.62 -60.90 5.91
CA LEU A 5 13.22 -59.70 6.61
C LEU A 5 12.89 -58.60 5.58
N LEU A 6 11.61 -58.23 5.48
CA LEU A 6 11.14 -57.10 4.69
C LEU A 6 11.31 -55.80 5.51
N LEU A 7 12.19 -54.90 5.08
CA LEU A 7 12.39 -53.60 5.73
C LEU A 7 11.42 -52.58 5.14
N PHE A 8 10.38 -52.21 5.89
CA PHE A 8 9.39 -51.21 5.50
C PHE A 8 9.83 -49.85 6.05
N THR A 9 10.43 -49.00 5.22
CA THR A 9 10.86 -47.65 5.61
C THR A 9 9.62 -46.74 5.67
N LEU A 10 9.18 -46.41 6.89
CA LEU A 10 8.08 -45.49 7.14
C LEU A 10 8.54 -44.04 6.90
N LEU A 11 8.09 -43.42 5.81
CA LEU A 11 8.31 -42.00 5.52
C LEU A 11 7.36 -41.14 6.38
N LEU A 12 7.88 -40.57 7.46
CA LEU A 12 7.16 -39.64 8.33
C LEU A 12 7.10 -38.26 7.66
N ILE A 13 5.94 -37.93 7.06
CA ILE A 13 5.66 -36.58 6.56
C ILE A 13 5.30 -35.70 7.76
N VAL A 14 6.30 -35.00 8.30
CA VAL A 14 6.08 -33.95 9.31
C VAL A 14 5.49 -32.74 8.60
N SER A 15 4.15 -32.61 8.65
CA SER A 15 3.47 -31.38 8.22
C SER A 15 3.66 -30.32 9.30
N ALA A 16 4.63 -29.43 9.14
CA ALA A 16 4.73 -28.24 9.98
C ALA A 16 3.57 -27.29 9.63
N PRO A 17 2.88 -26.70 10.61
CA PRO A 17 1.88 -25.67 10.33
C PRO A 17 2.60 -24.46 9.74
N VAL A 18 2.31 -24.15 8.48
CA VAL A 18 2.69 -22.87 7.88
C VAL A 18 1.82 -21.82 8.56
N PHE A 19 2.39 -21.09 9.53
CA PHE A 19 1.78 -19.87 10.02
C PHE A 19 1.81 -18.86 8.88
N ALA A 20 0.68 -18.71 8.18
CA ALA A 20 0.46 -17.55 7.33
C ALA A 20 0.43 -16.32 8.26
N GLN A 21 1.56 -15.62 8.38
CA GLN A 21 1.62 -14.38 9.13
C GLN A 21 0.82 -13.34 8.35
N THR A 22 -0.41 -13.06 8.79
CA THR A 22 -1.24 -12.00 8.23
C THR A 22 -0.49 -10.67 8.40
N ALA A 23 -0.16 -10.01 7.29
CA ALA A 23 0.43 -8.68 7.32
C ALA A 23 -0.49 -7.71 8.10
N PRO A 24 0.08 -6.76 8.88
CA PRO A 24 -0.72 -5.78 9.59
C PRO A 24 -1.57 -4.96 8.60
N PRO A 25 -2.79 -4.53 9.00
CA PRO A 25 -3.65 -3.74 8.13
C PRO A 25 -3.04 -2.37 7.83
N LEU A 26 -3.33 -1.83 6.65
CA LEU A 26 -3.12 -0.41 6.35
C LEU A 26 -4.19 0.40 7.07
N ARG A 27 -3.78 1.35 7.90
CA ARG A 27 -4.69 2.27 8.58
C ARG A 27 -4.94 3.50 7.73
N VAL A 28 -6.20 3.89 7.57
CA VAL A 28 -6.61 5.10 6.87
C VAL A 28 -7.52 5.92 7.78
N ARG A 29 -7.05 7.10 8.20
CA ARG A 29 -7.76 7.92 9.19
C ARG A 29 -8.09 9.32 8.66
N ALA A 30 -9.38 9.64 8.64
CA ALA A 30 -9.93 10.96 8.30
C ALA A 30 -10.78 11.50 9.47
N GLY A 31 -10.21 12.38 10.29
CA GLY A 31 -10.87 12.87 11.51
C GLY A 31 -11.16 11.74 12.50
N GLU A 32 -12.43 11.50 12.79
CA GLU A 32 -12.91 10.41 13.67
C GLU A 32 -13.06 9.07 12.96
N ARG A 33 -13.08 9.04 11.62
CA ARG A 33 -13.14 7.79 10.85
C ARG A 33 -11.75 7.15 10.80
N ASP A 34 -11.62 5.94 11.33
CA ASP A 34 -10.40 5.12 11.28
C ASP A 34 -10.76 3.77 10.64
N VAL A 35 -10.22 3.51 9.45
CA VAL A 35 -10.49 2.32 8.64
C VAL A 35 -9.22 1.47 8.57
N HIS A 36 -9.34 0.18 8.84
CA HIS A 36 -8.23 -0.77 8.81
C HIS A 36 -8.42 -1.70 7.62
N LEU A 37 -7.62 -1.52 6.56
CA LEU A 37 -7.71 -2.28 5.32
C LEU A 37 -6.73 -3.45 5.34
N LEU A 38 -7.26 -4.67 5.27
CA LEU A 38 -6.47 -5.89 5.11
C LEU A 38 -6.09 -6.09 3.64
N ALA A 39 -5.13 -6.98 3.38
CA ALA A 39 -4.75 -7.37 2.01
C ALA A 39 -5.96 -7.83 1.17
N ALA A 40 -6.91 -8.54 1.79
CA ALA A 40 -8.14 -8.99 1.13
C ALA A 40 -9.10 -7.84 0.78
N ASP A 41 -9.03 -6.71 1.48
CA ASP A 41 -9.81 -5.51 1.16
C ASP A 41 -9.14 -4.76 0.00
N LEU A 42 -7.82 -4.60 0.04
CA LEU A 42 -7.04 -4.00 -1.05
C LEU A 42 -7.19 -4.76 -2.38
N ALA A 43 -7.29 -6.10 -2.33
CA ALA A 43 -7.49 -6.95 -3.50
C ALA A 43 -8.88 -6.78 -4.15
N ARG A 44 -9.87 -6.27 -3.41
CA ARG A 44 -11.23 -6.02 -3.89
C ARG A 44 -11.43 -4.62 -4.48
N LEU A 45 -10.47 -3.73 -4.29
CA LEU A 45 -10.51 -2.37 -4.84
C LEU A 45 -9.98 -2.33 -6.29
N PRO A 46 -10.35 -1.30 -7.07
CA PRO A 46 -9.83 -1.12 -8.42
C PRO A 46 -8.29 -1.16 -8.46
N ARG A 47 -7.77 -2.08 -9.27
CA ARG A 47 -6.33 -2.30 -9.41
C ARG A 47 -5.75 -1.38 -10.47
N ARG A 48 -4.55 -0.86 -10.22
CA ARG A 48 -3.84 0.05 -11.10
C ARG A 48 -2.39 -0.36 -11.25
N THR A 49 -1.87 -0.09 -12.43
CA THR A 49 -0.48 -0.32 -12.77
C THR A 49 0.15 1.01 -13.13
N VAL A 50 1.26 1.35 -12.48
CA VAL A 50 2.07 2.52 -12.84
C VAL A 50 3.45 2.03 -13.28
N VAL A 51 3.94 2.64 -14.36
CA VAL A 51 5.27 2.35 -14.91
C VAL A 51 6.17 3.55 -14.65
N THR A 52 7.36 3.28 -14.15
CA THR A 52 8.33 4.30 -13.77
C THR A 52 9.75 3.85 -14.13
N ALA A 53 10.73 4.72 -13.96
CA ALA A 53 12.13 4.44 -14.26
C ALA A 53 13.03 4.75 -13.06
N ASP A 54 13.91 3.80 -12.71
CA ASP A 54 14.93 3.97 -11.68
C ASP A 54 16.29 3.54 -12.23
N GLY A 55 17.27 4.45 -12.25
CA GLY A 55 18.61 4.16 -12.79
C GLY A 55 18.62 3.64 -14.24
N GLY A 56 17.64 4.05 -15.05
CA GLY A 56 17.47 3.56 -16.43
C GLY A 56 16.73 2.23 -16.57
N ARG A 57 16.36 1.57 -15.46
CA ARG A 57 15.51 0.38 -15.46
C ARG A 57 14.05 0.79 -15.38
N THR A 58 13.23 0.26 -16.29
CA THR A 58 11.77 0.35 -16.19
C THR A 58 11.29 -0.56 -15.06
N ILE A 59 10.46 -0.02 -14.17
CA ILE A 59 9.85 -0.75 -13.05
C ILE A 59 8.33 -0.60 -13.16
N GLN A 60 7.62 -1.71 -12.95
CA GLN A 60 6.16 -1.72 -12.87
C GLN A 60 5.72 -1.92 -11.43
N PHE A 61 4.84 -1.04 -10.93
CA PHE A 61 4.16 -1.24 -9.66
C PHE A 61 2.68 -1.48 -9.87
N GLU A 62 2.10 -2.42 -9.13
CA GLU A 62 0.67 -2.73 -9.15
C GLU A 62 0.08 -2.53 -7.75
N GLY A 63 -1.06 -1.86 -7.68
CA GLY A 63 -1.65 -1.43 -6.42
C GLY A 63 -3.06 -0.87 -6.55
N VAL A 64 -3.47 -0.12 -5.53
CA VAL A 64 -4.73 0.64 -5.49
C VAL A 64 -4.40 2.13 -5.51
N ARG A 65 -5.23 2.96 -6.15
CA ARG A 65 -5.04 4.42 -6.09
C ARG A 65 -5.14 4.91 -4.66
N LEU A 66 -4.28 5.86 -4.31
CA LEU A 66 -4.37 6.52 -3.01
C LEU A 66 -5.76 7.16 -2.83
N ALA A 67 -6.33 7.76 -3.87
CA ALA A 67 -7.70 8.30 -3.85
C ALA A 67 -8.76 7.27 -3.42
N ASP A 68 -8.72 6.06 -4.00
CA ASP A 68 -9.70 5.00 -3.73
C ASP A 68 -9.59 4.47 -2.29
N LEU A 69 -8.39 4.47 -1.71
CA LEU A 69 -8.15 4.10 -0.33
C LEU A 69 -8.67 5.17 0.64
N LEU A 70 -8.43 6.44 0.34
CA LEU A 70 -8.93 7.56 1.14
C LEU A 70 -10.45 7.64 1.10
N ALA A 71 -11.07 7.29 -0.03
CA ALA A 71 -12.52 7.18 -0.16
C ALA A 71 -13.12 6.14 0.79
N GLN A 72 -12.40 5.07 1.16
CA GLN A 72 -12.87 4.12 2.19
C GLN A 72 -13.06 4.79 3.55
N ALA A 73 -12.28 5.83 3.86
CA ALA A 73 -12.43 6.64 5.07
C ALA A 73 -13.39 7.85 4.87
N GLY A 74 -14.11 7.91 3.74
CA GLY A 74 -15.09 8.96 3.44
C GLY A 74 -14.50 10.26 2.88
N VAL A 75 -13.24 10.25 2.43
CA VAL A 75 -12.64 11.40 1.74
C VAL A 75 -13.26 11.52 0.33
N THR A 76 -13.64 12.74 -0.06
CA THR A 76 -14.27 13.00 -1.37
C THR A 76 -13.37 13.85 -2.27
N PHE A 77 -13.44 13.61 -3.56
CA PHE A 77 -12.62 14.24 -4.62
C PHE A 77 -13.50 14.92 -5.68
N GLY A 78 -12.88 15.53 -6.69
CA GLY A 78 -13.50 16.22 -7.80
C GLY A 78 -14.09 17.56 -7.38
N GLN A 79 -15.30 17.87 -7.86
CA GLN A 79 -15.95 19.18 -7.62
C GLN A 79 -16.14 19.54 -6.13
N THR A 80 -16.07 18.57 -5.22
CA THR A 80 -16.17 18.83 -3.77
C THR A 80 -14.83 19.25 -3.17
N LEU A 81 -13.69 19.01 -3.83
CA LEU A 81 -12.36 19.41 -3.38
C LEU A 81 -12.09 20.86 -3.76
N ARG A 82 -12.53 21.79 -2.90
CA ARG A 82 -12.43 23.24 -3.13
C ARG A 82 -12.33 24.02 -1.82
N GLY A 83 -11.97 25.30 -1.91
CA GLY A 83 -11.87 26.19 -0.75
C GLY A 83 -10.84 25.71 0.27
N PRO A 84 -11.14 25.75 1.59
CA PRO A 84 -10.20 25.33 2.64
C PRO A 84 -9.69 23.89 2.48
N ARG A 85 -10.45 23.00 1.82
CA ARG A 85 -10.02 21.62 1.56
C ARG A 85 -8.80 21.53 0.65
N LEU A 86 -8.49 22.56 -0.13
CA LEU A 86 -7.26 22.62 -0.93
C LEU A 86 -6.00 22.70 -0.06
N ALA A 87 -6.14 23.09 1.21
CA ALA A 87 -5.08 23.07 2.22
C ALA A 87 -5.08 21.77 3.07
N THR A 88 -5.78 20.73 2.63
CA THR A 88 -5.75 19.40 3.26
C THR A 88 -4.62 18.56 2.66
N TYR A 89 -3.97 17.74 3.47
CA TYR A 89 -2.90 16.83 3.05
C TYR A 89 -3.03 15.45 3.70
N VAL A 90 -2.38 14.47 3.08
CA VAL A 90 -2.22 13.11 3.59
C VAL A 90 -0.81 12.97 4.13
N LEU A 91 -0.68 12.62 5.41
CA LEU A 91 0.55 12.17 6.04
C LEU A 91 0.65 10.65 5.89
N ALA A 92 1.54 10.18 5.02
CA ALA A 92 1.85 8.76 4.87
C ALA A 92 2.99 8.36 5.81
N ARG A 93 2.80 7.31 6.59
CA ARG A 93 3.76 6.83 7.60
C ARG A 93 4.17 5.38 7.32
N ALA A 94 5.47 5.12 7.38
CA ALA A 94 6.04 3.78 7.36
C ALA A 94 6.16 3.19 8.76
N GLY A 95 6.27 1.87 8.84
CA GLY A 95 6.52 1.14 10.09
C GLY A 95 7.85 1.49 10.77
N ASP A 96 8.84 1.99 10.02
CA ASP A 96 10.14 2.44 10.54
C ASP A 96 10.14 3.90 11.02
N GLY A 97 8.99 4.58 10.95
CA GLY A 97 8.83 5.97 11.34
C GLY A 97 9.11 6.98 10.22
N TYR A 98 9.45 6.56 9.00
CA TYR A 98 9.56 7.47 7.86
C TYR A 98 8.21 8.09 7.50
N GLN A 99 8.20 9.39 7.16
CA GLN A 99 6.97 10.13 6.91
C GLN A 99 7.12 11.10 5.73
N VAL A 100 6.06 11.21 4.93
CA VAL A 100 5.97 12.16 3.81
C VAL A 100 4.55 12.70 3.70
N VAL A 101 4.40 13.82 3.00
CA VAL A 101 3.09 14.43 2.76
C VAL A 101 2.75 14.49 1.27
N PHE A 102 1.46 14.36 0.98
CA PHE A 102 0.84 14.61 -0.31
C PHE A 102 -0.32 15.59 -0.10
N ALA A 103 -0.35 16.69 -0.84
CA ALA A 103 -1.53 17.55 -0.80
C ALA A 103 -2.73 16.80 -1.38
N LEU A 104 -3.93 17.01 -0.83
CA LEU A 104 -5.13 16.32 -1.33
C LEU A 104 -5.39 16.59 -2.83
N PRO A 105 -5.15 17.81 -3.37
CA PRO A 105 -5.22 18.06 -4.81
C PRO A 105 -4.18 17.32 -5.66
N GLU A 106 -3.05 16.88 -5.09
CA GLU A 106 -2.07 16.06 -5.83
C GLU A 106 -2.59 14.63 -6.07
N ILE A 107 -3.59 14.20 -5.28
CA ILE A 107 -4.16 12.84 -5.32
C ILE A 107 -5.43 12.80 -6.19
N ASP A 108 -6.08 13.94 -6.36
CA ASP A 108 -7.34 14.07 -7.08
C ASP A 108 -7.13 13.97 -8.60
N PRO A 109 -7.77 12.99 -9.29
CA PRO A 109 -7.66 12.83 -10.73
C PRO A 109 -8.15 14.05 -11.54
N ASP A 110 -9.03 14.89 -10.97
CA ASP A 110 -9.52 16.10 -11.64
C ASP A 110 -8.51 17.27 -11.54
N PHE A 111 -7.50 17.17 -10.67
CA PHE A 111 -6.47 18.21 -10.46
C PHE A 111 -5.12 17.83 -11.06
N ALA A 112 -4.67 16.60 -10.82
CA ALA A 112 -3.33 16.15 -11.19
C ALA A 112 -3.38 14.96 -12.14
N ALA A 113 -2.52 14.99 -13.15
CA ALA A 113 -2.35 13.87 -14.08
C ALA A 113 -1.56 12.71 -13.45
N ASP A 114 -0.67 13.03 -12.51
CA ASP A 114 0.23 12.06 -11.89
C ASP A 114 -0.51 11.17 -10.90
N GLU A 115 -0.28 9.86 -11.00
CA GLU A 115 -0.97 8.87 -10.17
C GLU A 115 -0.13 8.51 -8.94
N VAL A 116 -0.74 8.61 -7.77
CA VAL A 116 -0.21 8.06 -6.51
C VAL A 116 -0.96 6.77 -6.19
N ILE A 117 -0.23 5.67 -6.03
CA ILE A 117 -0.78 4.36 -5.65
C ILE A 117 -0.16 3.85 -4.36
N VAL A 118 -0.87 2.97 -3.67
CA VAL A 118 -0.28 2.04 -2.70
C VAL A 118 -0.15 0.68 -3.37
N ALA A 119 1.09 0.31 -3.67
CA ALA A 119 1.47 -0.91 -4.34
C ALA A 119 1.70 -2.05 -3.34
N ASP A 120 1.31 -3.26 -3.73
CA ASP A 120 1.60 -4.53 -3.05
C ASP A 120 2.38 -5.50 -3.96
N ARG A 121 2.61 -5.12 -5.23
CA ARG A 121 3.42 -5.88 -6.18
C ARG A 121 4.34 -4.97 -6.99
N GLN A 122 5.49 -5.51 -7.35
CA GLN A 122 6.46 -4.92 -8.26
C GLN A 122 6.87 -5.97 -9.30
N ASP A 123 6.90 -5.58 -10.58
CA ASP A 123 7.33 -6.42 -11.70
C ASP A 123 6.62 -7.79 -11.72
N GLY A 124 5.32 -7.82 -11.44
CA GLY A 124 4.53 -9.04 -11.45
C GLY A 124 4.74 -9.98 -10.25
N ALA A 125 5.45 -9.56 -9.20
CA ALA A 125 5.69 -10.32 -7.97
C ALA A 125 5.34 -9.49 -6.71
N PRO A 126 5.07 -10.11 -5.54
CA PRO A 126 4.97 -9.37 -4.29
C PRO A 126 6.21 -8.51 -4.02
N LEU A 127 6.03 -7.40 -3.29
CA LEU A 127 7.16 -6.57 -2.87
C LEU A 127 8.22 -7.38 -2.11
N ALA A 128 9.49 -7.01 -2.27
CA ALA A 128 10.58 -7.69 -1.61
C ALA A 128 10.42 -7.60 -0.08
N ALA A 129 10.78 -8.66 0.65
CA ALA A 129 10.52 -8.76 2.09
C ALA A 129 11.06 -7.56 2.92
N GLY A 130 12.21 -6.99 2.53
CA GLY A 130 12.80 -5.82 3.18
C GLY A 130 12.11 -4.48 2.88
N GLU A 131 11.17 -4.43 1.93
CA GLU A 131 10.38 -3.23 1.61
C GLU A 131 9.02 -3.21 2.32
N GLY A 132 8.67 -4.27 3.05
CA GLY A 132 7.35 -4.43 3.65
C GLY A 132 6.27 -4.80 2.64
N PRO A 133 5.03 -5.05 3.12
CA PRO A 133 3.95 -5.58 2.28
C PRO A 133 3.30 -4.53 1.38
N LEU A 134 3.52 -3.24 1.66
CA LEU A 134 2.90 -2.12 0.97
C LEU A 134 3.91 -1.01 0.74
N ARG A 135 3.80 -0.34 -0.41
CA ARG A 135 4.64 0.80 -0.77
C ARG A 135 3.83 1.92 -1.42
N VAL A 136 3.99 3.15 -0.94
CA VAL A 136 3.48 4.32 -1.67
C VAL A 136 4.38 4.58 -2.88
N VAL A 137 3.78 4.77 -4.05
CA VAL A 137 4.48 5.08 -5.31
C VAL A 137 3.78 6.29 -5.94
N ALA A 138 4.50 7.41 -6.04
CA ALA A 138 4.05 8.62 -6.72
C ALA A 138 4.71 8.69 -8.11
N ALA A 139 4.00 8.28 -9.15
CA ALA A 139 4.60 8.04 -10.47
C ALA A 139 5.22 9.30 -11.11
N GLY A 140 4.69 10.48 -10.80
CA GLY A 140 5.20 11.77 -11.29
C GLY A 140 6.50 12.25 -10.62
N ASP A 141 6.89 11.64 -9.50
CA ASP A 141 8.08 12.07 -8.77
C ASP A 141 9.37 11.67 -9.50
N LYS A 142 10.13 12.67 -9.95
CA LYS A 142 11.47 12.46 -10.55
C LYS A 142 12.50 11.90 -9.56
N ARG A 143 12.27 12.13 -8.26
CA ARG A 143 13.09 11.59 -7.16
C ARG A 143 12.17 10.78 -6.27
N HIS A 144 12.49 9.51 -6.04
CA HIS A 144 11.66 8.57 -5.27
C HIS A 144 11.66 8.82 -3.74
N ALA A 145 11.95 10.04 -3.29
CA ALA A 145 11.98 10.39 -1.88
C ALA A 145 10.61 10.23 -1.21
N ARG A 146 9.51 10.45 -1.93
CA ARG A 146 8.15 10.27 -1.38
C ARG A 146 7.60 8.85 -1.54
N TRP A 147 8.43 7.89 -1.96
CA TRP A 147 7.98 6.52 -2.15
C TRP A 147 8.21 5.70 -0.89
N VAL A 148 7.18 5.67 -0.05
CA VAL A 148 7.23 5.12 1.30
C VAL A 148 7.18 3.60 1.25
N ARG A 149 8.30 2.93 1.53
CA ARG A 149 8.34 1.48 1.75
C ARG A 149 7.71 1.14 3.11
N GLY A 150 7.01 0.03 3.19
CA GLY A 150 6.40 -0.45 4.42
C GLY A 150 5.38 0.54 5.00
N VAL A 151 4.57 1.18 4.15
CA VAL A 151 3.54 2.11 4.61
C VAL A 151 2.52 1.38 5.48
N THR A 152 2.21 1.95 6.65
CA THR A 152 1.30 1.38 7.65
C THR A 152 0.12 2.30 7.97
N ALA A 153 0.26 3.60 7.75
CA ALA A 153 -0.81 4.57 8.00
C ALA A 153 -0.88 5.68 6.95
N LEU A 154 -2.10 6.11 6.66
CA LEU A 154 -2.47 7.26 5.86
C LEU A 154 -3.40 8.14 6.71
N GLU A 155 -2.94 9.32 7.08
CA GLU A 155 -3.70 10.23 7.96
C GLU A 155 -3.99 11.53 7.23
N ILE A 156 -5.26 11.95 7.24
CA ILE A 156 -5.69 13.18 6.58
C ILE A 156 -5.73 14.32 7.58
N HIS A 157 -5.03 15.41 7.26
CA HIS A 157 -4.86 16.58 8.11
C HIS A 157 -5.16 17.87 7.34
N SER A 158 -5.66 18.88 8.06
CA SER A 158 -5.84 20.24 7.53
C SER A 158 -4.64 21.11 7.92
N ALA A 159 -4.08 21.86 6.97
CA ALA A 159 -3.06 22.87 7.27
C ALA A 159 -3.67 24.20 7.76
N THR A 160 -4.97 24.42 7.54
CA THR A 160 -5.69 25.52 8.17
C THR A 160 -6.18 25.11 9.55
N GLU A 161 -6.03 25.99 10.54
CA GLU A 161 -6.68 25.83 11.84
C GLU A 161 -8.19 25.67 11.64
N GLN A 162 -8.80 24.70 12.33
CA GLN A 162 -10.26 24.67 12.45
C GLN A 162 -10.66 25.87 13.31
N PRO A 163 -11.52 26.78 12.82
CA PRO A 163 -12.04 27.87 13.64
C PRO A 163 -12.87 27.35 14.82
#